data_AF-A0A0J8RCZ9-F1
#
_entry.id   AF-A0A0J8RCZ9-F1
#
_cell.length_a   1.000
_cell.length_b   1.000
_cell.length_c   1.000
_cell.angle_alpha   90.00
_cell.angle_beta   90.00
_cell.angle_gamma   90.00
#
_symmetry.space_group_name_H-M   'P 1'
#
loop_
_entity.id
_entity.type
_entity.pdbx_description
1 polymer ?
#
loop_
_entity_poly.entity_id
_entity_poly.type
_entity_poly.pdbx_seq_one_letter_code
_entity_poly.pdbx_strand_id
1 'polypeptide(L)'
;MRDGTMQQTWRYDQNQLRKVKTARLLCRVLIGKSEKSRQELENSLRTVPVVQDDPNWRCRTWAAHAIAQLARDNVLSKVAN
;
A
#
# COMPACT_ATOMS: atom_id res chain seq x y z
N MET A 1 -10.23 -18.92 10.80
CA MET A 1 -10.48 -20.34 10.53
C MET A 1 -11.94 -20.48 10.11
N ARG A 2 -12.22 -20.63 8.83
CA ARG A 2 -13.41 -21.35 8.34
C ARG A 2 -12.86 -22.66 7.77
N ASP A 3 -13.57 -23.78 7.92
CA ASP A 3 -13.24 -25.11 7.36
C ASP A 3 -11.91 -25.82 7.70
N GLY A 4 -10.98 -25.21 8.44
CA GLY A 4 -9.72 -25.88 8.84
C GLY A 4 -8.57 -25.71 7.85
N THR A 5 -8.76 -24.96 6.76
CA THR A 5 -7.71 -24.65 5.79
C THR A 5 -7.12 -23.25 6.05
N MET A 6 -5.79 -23.11 5.98
CA MET A 6 -5.12 -21.81 6.13
C MET A 6 -5.33 -20.97 4.85
N GLN A 7 -6.33 -20.09 4.86
CA GLN A 7 -6.55 -19.18 3.74
C GLN A 7 -5.54 -18.03 3.77
N GLN A 8 -4.81 -17.86 2.66
CA GLN A 8 -3.96 -16.70 2.45
C GLN A 8 -4.86 -15.49 2.17
N THR A 9 -4.98 -14.60 3.14
CA THR A 9 -5.74 -13.35 2.99
C THR A 9 -4.79 -12.18 2.80
N TRP A 10 -5.24 -11.21 2.01
CA TRP A 10 -4.52 -9.95 1.87
C TRP A 10 -4.69 -9.10 3.13
N ARG A 11 -3.63 -8.43 3.56
CA ARG A 11 -3.66 -7.51 4.69
C ARG A 11 -2.84 -6.27 4.39
N TYR A 12 -3.40 -5.10 4.69
CA TYR A 12 -2.64 -3.86 4.75
C TYR A 12 -1.93 -3.78 6.10
N ASP A 13 -0.61 -3.65 6.08
CA ASP A 13 0.23 -3.52 7.26
C ASP A 13 1.08 -2.26 7.18
N GLN A 14 1.00 -1.43 8.22
CA GLN A 14 1.85 -0.25 8.37
C GLN A 14 3.00 -0.56 9.32
N ASN A 15 4.07 -1.13 8.79
CA ASN A 15 5.23 -1.57 9.57
C ASN A 15 6.48 -0.74 9.24
N GLN A 16 7.35 -0.57 10.24
CA GLN A 16 8.72 -0.12 9.97
C GLN A 16 9.47 -1.19 9.17
N LEU A 17 10.17 -0.75 8.11
CA LEU A 17 11.03 -1.64 7.34
C LEU A 17 12.15 -2.18 8.23
N ARG A 18 12.15 -3.50 8.44
CA ARG A 18 13.21 -4.17 9.18
C ARG A 18 14.43 -4.33 8.29
N LYS A 19 15.62 -4.17 8.85
CA LYS A 19 16.87 -4.52 8.19
C LYS A 19 16.93 -6.05 8.06
N VAL A 20 16.93 -6.55 6.83
CA VAL A 20 17.01 -7.99 6.53
C VAL A 20 18.20 -8.24 5.62
N LYS A 21 19.03 -9.23 5.94
CA LYS A 21 20.14 -9.68 5.09
C LYS A 21 19.69 -10.89 4.29
N THR A 22 19.59 -10.76 2.98
CA THR A 22 19.18 -11.86 2.09
C THR A 22 19.78 -11.69 0.70
N ALA A 23 20.02 -12.80 0.01
CA ALA A 23 20.47 -12.83 -1.38
C ALA A 23 19.30 -12.82 -2.40
N ARG A 24 18.04 -12.83 -1.92
CA ARG A 24 16.83 -12.85 -2.77
C ARG A 24 16.11 -11.51 -2.74
N LEU A 25 15.47 -11.12 -3.85
CA LEU A 25 14.62 -9.93 -3.90
C LEU A 25 13.42 -10.10 -2.95
N LEU A 26 13.26 -9.18 -2.00
CA LEU A 26 12.17 -9.22 -1.01
C LEU A 26 10.93 -8.46 -1.45
N CYS A 27 11.11 -7.27 -2.01
CA CYS A 27 10.01 -6.41 -2.41
C CYS A 27 10.45 -5.37 -3.43
N ARG A 28 9.47 -4.74 -4.08
CA ARG A 28 9.65 -3.51 -4.85
C ARG A 28 9.06 -2.36 -4.05
N VAL A 29 9.80 -1.27 -3.92
CA VAL A 29 9.41 -0.08 -3.16
C VAL A 29 9.23 1.08 -4.12
N LEU A 30 8.12 1.80 -3.99
CA LEU A 30 7.92 3.09 -4.65
C LEU A 30 8.30 4.19 -3.66
N ILE A 31 9.16 5.12 -4.09
CA ILE A 31 9.64 6.23 -3.28
C ILE A 31 9.10 7.53 -3.87
N GLY A 32 8.54 8.39 -3.03
CA GLY A 32 8.04 9.70 -3.41
C GLY A 32 8.34 10.75 -2.34
N LYS A 33 8.34 12.02 -2.76
CA LYS A 33 8.41 13.17 -1.84
C LYS A 33 6.98 13.64 -1.54
N SER A 34 6.71 14.02 -0.29
CA SER A 34 5.42 14.54 0.16
C SER A 34 5.66 15.83 0.92
N GLU A 35 4.83 16.84 0.64
CA GLU A 35 4.77 18.08 1.44
C GLU A 35 3.83 17.92 2.64
N LYS A 36 2.95 16.92 2.60
CA LYS A 36 2.04 16.60 3.71
C LYS A 36 2.75 15.84 4.81
N SER A 37 2.21 15.97 6.02
CA SER A 37 2.69 15.25 7.18
C SER A 37 2.56 13.74 6.97
N ARG A 38 3.40 13.00 7.70
CA ARG A 38 3.32 11.53 7.75
C ARG A 38 1.91 11.06 8.14
N GLN A 39 1.24 11.74 9.06
CA GLN A 39 -0.08 11.34 9.53
C GLN A 39 -1.15 11.49 8.45
N GLU A 40 -1.13 12.57 7.68
CA GLU A 40 -2.05 12.76 6.54
C GLU A 40 -1.86 11.68 5.48
N LEU A 41 -0.60 11.37 5.15
CA LEU A 41 -0.25 10.28 4.23
C LEU A 41 -0.79 8.93 4.73
N GLU A 42 -0.53 8.59 5.98
CA GLU A 42 -0.96 7.32 6.58
C GLU A 42 -2.48 7.21 6.69
N ASN A 43 -3.17 8.30 7.05
CA ASN A 43 -4.62 8.34 7.11
C ASN A 43 -5.25 8.10 5.74
N SER A 44 -4.72 8.74 4.69
CA SER A 44 -5.20 8.53 3.32
C SER A 44 -5.01 7.07 2.87
N LEU A 45 -3.81 6.50 3.08
CA LEU A 45 -3.50 5.11 2.70
C LEU A 45 -4.39 4.08 3.42
N ARG A 46 -4.79 4.32 4.67
CA ARG A 46 -5.68 3.42 5.43
C ARG A 46 -7.09 3.32 4.85
N THR A 47 -7.52 4.29 4.04
CA THR A 47 -8.82 4.25 3.38
C THR A 47 -8.85 3.38 2.13
N VAL A 48 -7.68 2.97 1.61
CA VAL A 48 -7.56 2.19 0.38
C VAL A 48 -8.02 0.75 0.63
N PRO A 49 -9.06 0.26 -0.07
CA PRO A 49 -9.60 -1.07 0.19
C PRO A 49 -8.61 -2.20 -0.10
N VAL A 50 -8.60 -3.19 0.81
CA VAL A 50 -7.96 -4.49 0.60
C VAL A 50 -9.04 -5.49 0.20
N VAL A 51 -9.00 -5.93 -1.06
CA VAL A 51 -10.03 -6.81 -1.63
C VAL A 51 -9.56 -8.26 -1.53
N GLN A 52 -10.40 -9.10 -0.94
CA GLN A 52 -10.19 -10.56 -0.89
C GLN A 52 -10.85 -11.22 -2.10
N ASP A 53 -10.42 -12.44 -2.41
CA ASP A 53 -11.11 -13.34 -3.37
C ASP A 53 -11.26 -12.81 -4.80
N ASP A 54 -10.51 -11.77 -5.18
CA ASP A 54 -10.47 -11.24 -6.55
C ASP A 54 -9.14 -11.64 -7.23
N PRO A 55 -9.16 -12.47 -8.30
CA PRO A 55 -7.95 -12.90 -9.00
C PRO A 55 -7.21 -11.78 -9.72
N ASN A 56 -7.87 -10.65 -9.99
CA ASN A 56 -7.24 -9.47 -10.58
C ASN A 56 -6.60 -8.56 -9.53
N TRP A 57 -6.93 -8.75 -8.25
CA TRP A 57 -6.42 -7.95 -7.16
C TRP A 57 -5.04 -8.46 -6.69
N ARG A 58 -4.06 -7.56 -6.72
CA ARG A 58 -2.64 -7.82 -6.42
C ARG A 58 -2.04 -6.60 -5.70
N CYS A 59 -0.87 -6.75 -5.07
CA CYS A 59 -0.16 -5.62 -4.44
C CYS A 59 0.03 -4.42 -5.38
N ARG A 60 0.24 -4.67 -6.68
CA ARG A 60 0.36 -3.63 -7.70
C ARG A 60 -0.96 -2.90 -7.98
N THR A 61 -2.08 -3.61 -7.91
CA THR A 61 -3.42 -3.03 -8.01
C THR A 61 -3.70 -2.13 -6.81
N TRP A 62 -3.37 -2.60 -5.59
CA TRP A 62 -3.46 -1.78 -4.38
C TRP A 62 -2.58 -0.53 -4.47
N ALA A 63 -1.33 -0.65 -4.94
CA ALA A 63 -0.44 0.50 -5.09
C ALA A 63 -0.99 1.55 -6.07
N ALA A 64 -1.58 1.12 -7.19
CA ALA A 64 -2.25 2.03 -8.12
C ALA A 64 -3.44 2.75 -7.47
N HIS A 65 -4.28 2.02 -6.73
CA HIS A 65 -5.41 2.60 -6.00
C HIS A 65 -4.95 3.56 -4.90
N ALA A 66 -3.86 3.24 -4.20
CA ALA A 66 -3.25 4.08 -3.18
C ALA A 66 -2.76 5.40 -3.77
N ILE A 67 -2.05 5.38 -4.90
CA ILE A 67 -1.63 6.61 -5.59
C ILE A 67 -2.85 7.45 -5.98
N ALA A 68 -3.91 6.83 -6.51
CA ALA A 68 -5.14 7.53 -6.86
C ALA A 68 -5.87 8.11 -5.65
N GLN A 69 -5.86 7.42 -4.49
CA GLN A 69 -6.40 7.91 -3.23
C GLN A 69 -5.59 9.12 -2.73
N LEU A 70 -4.26 9.03 -2.73
CA LEU A 70 -3.38 10.13 -2.35
C LEU A 70 -3.56 11.37 -3.24
N ALA A 71 -3.81 11.17 -4.54
CA ALA A 71 -4.15 12.27 -5.44
C ALA A 71 -5.48 12.92 -5.07
N ARG A 72 -6.53 12.11 -4.80
CA ARG A 72 -7.86 12.59 -4.39
C ARG A 72 -7.83 13.38 -3.09
N ASP A 73 -7.04 12.91 -2.12
CA ASP A 73 -6.90 13.56 -0.82
C ASP A 73 -5.91 14.76 -0.84
N ASN A 74 -5.41 15.14 -2.03
CA ASN A 74 -4.42 16.20 -2.22
C ASN A 74 -3.14 16.00 -1.37
N VAL A 75 -2.76 14.74 -1.17
CA VAL A 75 -1.48 14.38 -0.53
C VAL A 75 -0.33 14.50 -1.52
N LEU A 76 -0.58 14.16 -2.79
CA LEU A 76 0.40 14.35 -3.85
C LEU A 76 0.45 15.82 -4.25
N SER A 77 1.65 16.33 -4.51
CA SER A 77 1.80 17.66 -5.09
C SER A 77 1.18 17.70 -6.48
N LYS A 78 0.55 18.83 -6.82
CA LYS A 78 0.15 19.09 -8.20
C LYS A 78 1.40 19.38 -9.00
N VAL A 79 1.50 18.82 -10.20
CA VAL A 79 2.52 19.28 -11.15
C VAL A 79 2.23 20.76 -11.40
N ALA A 80 3.23 21.62 -11.17
CA ALA A 80 3.13 23.02 -11.52
C ALA A 80 2.95 23.10 -13.04
N ASN A 81 1.82 23.64 -13.49
CA ASN A 81 1.61 24.02 -14.88
C ASN A 81 2.47 25.23 -15.23
#